data_AF-A0A507QQK1-F1
#
_entry.id   AF-A0A507QQK1-F1
#
_cell.length_a   1.000
_cell.length_b   1.000
_cell.length_c   1.000
_cell.angle_alpha   90.00
_cell.angle_beta   90.00
_cell.angle_gamma   90.00
#
_symmetry.space_group_name_H-M   'P 1'
#
loop_
_entity.id
_entity.type
_entity.pdbx_description
1 polymer ?
#
loop_
_entity_poly.entity_id
_entity_poly.type
_entity_poly.pdbx_seq_one_letter_code
_entity_poly.pdbx_strand_id
1 'polypeptide(L)'
;MFRSTRSNVAGSALNPSTRKPFAQELSAGSGARGIEAFSLNEDKYLLSPGEFGKEILIVVKRGPGVDVREPCREPPYDDQDIRDWVHGMTWREIQHICDHVSDDSELFDVQMDEPTEIDTFDDVDEYQWNLVSS
;
A
#
# COMPACT_ATOMS: atom_id res chain seq x y z
N MET A 1 -9.32 6.12 -6.28
CA MET A 1 -9.82 4.75 -6.09
C MET A 1 -11.19 4.64 -6.73
N PHE A 2 -11.79 3.45 -6.80
CA PHE A 2 -13.18 3.29 -7.20
C PHE A 2 -13.95 2.54 -6.11
N ARG A 3 -15.24 2.86 -5.96
CA ARG A 3 -16.14 2.14 -5.05
C ARG A 3 -17.31 1.55 -5.81
N SER A 4 -17.67 0.32 -5.46
CA SER A 4 -18.84 -0.33 -6.04
C SER A 4 -20.12 0.44 -5.71
N THR A 5 -21.10 0.33 -6.60
CA THR A 5 -22.47 0.81 -6.40
C THR A 5 -23.39 -0.28 -5.86
N ARG A 6 -22.91 -1.54 -5.79
CA ARG A 6 -23.67 -2.72 -5.35
C ARG A 6 -23.06 -3.28 -4.06
N SER A 7 -23.89 -3.48 -3.05
CA SER A 7 -23.47 -4.16 -1.81
C SER A 7 -23.52 -5.68 -1.99
N ASN A 8 -22.57 -6.40 -1.39
CA ASN A 8 -22.51 -7.86 -1.33
C ASN A 8 -22.51 -8.55 -2.71
N VAL A 9 -21.94 -7.89 -3.72
CA VAL A 9 -21.77 -8.47 -5.07
C VAL A 9 -20.29 -8.51 -5.41
N ALA A 10 -19.72 -9.71 -5.39
CA ALA A 10 -18.33 -9.95 -5.71
C ALA A 10 -17.97 -9.47 -7.13
N GLY A 11 -16.82 -8.81 -7.29
CA GLY A 11 -16.30 -8.31 -8.57
C GLY A 11 -17.04 -7.10 -9.13
N SER A 12 -18.02 -6.54 -8.41
CA SER A 12 -18.77 -5.36 -8.85
C SER A 12 -17.90 -4.09 -8.91
N ALA A 13 -16.80 -4.01 -8.16
CA ALA A 13 -15.84 -2.91 -8.30
C ALA A 13 -14.92 -3.04 -9.54
N LEU A 14 -14.83 -4.24 -10.15
CA LEU A 14 -14.02 -4.45 -11.36
C LEU A 14 -14.75 -4.00 -12.63
N ASN A 15 -16.08 -4.10 -12.65
CA ASN A 15 -16.88 -3.64 -13.77
C ASN A 15 -17.04 -2.09 -13.73
N PRO A 16 -16.58 -1.37 -14.78
CA PRO A 16 -16.71 0.08 -14.87
C PRO A 16 -18.15 0.62 -14.74
N SER A 17 -19.17 -0.14 -15.16
CA SER A 17 -20.57 0.29 -15.08
C SER A 17 -21.16 0.20 -13.68
N THR A 18 -20.52 -0.54 -12.77
CA THR A 18 -20.99 -0.76 -11.40
C THR A 18 -20.09 -0.12 -10.36
N ARG A 19 -19.17 0.75 -10.77
CA ARG A 19 -18.28 1.49 -9.87
C ARG A 19 -18.33 2.99 -10.12
N LYS A 20 -18.01 3.77 -9.10
CA LYS A 20 -17.85 5.24 -9.16
C LYS A 20 -16.49 5.65 -8.60
N PRO A 21 -15.92 6.80 -9.01
CA PRO A 21 -14.74 7.36 -8.37
C PRO A 21 -14.96 7.48 -6.85
N PHE A 22 -13.94 7.14 -6.09
CA PHE A 22 -13.94 7.22 -4.63
C PHE A 22 -12.61 7.79 -4.14
N ALA A 23 -12.72 8.73 -3.21
CA ALA A 23 -11.62 9.32 -2.46
C ALA A 23 -11.96 9.18 -0.98
N GLN A 24 -10.98 8.79 -0.18
CA GLN A 24 -11.08 8.83 1.27
C GLN A 24 -10.56 10.18 1.71
N GLU A 25 -11.45 11.03 2.20
CA GLU A 25 -11.10 12.38 2.63
C GLU A 25 -11.00 12.43 4.15
N LEU A 26 -9.99 13.13 4.64
CA LEU A 26 -9.98 13.57 6.03
C LEU A 26 -11.08 14.63 6.19
N SER A 27 -11.99 14.42 7.14
CA SER A 27 -13.05 15.40 7.40
C SER A 27 -12.45 16.79 7.65
N ALA A 28 -12.97 17.82 6.98
CA ALA A 28 -12.42 19.17 6.97
C ALA A 28 -12.36 19.86 8.36
N GLY A 29 -12.86 19.23 9.43
CA GLY A 29 -12.78 19.69 10.82
C GLY A 29 -11.86 18.86 11.72
N SER A 30 -11.14 17.88 11.17
CA SER A 30 -10.37 16.90 11.94
C SER A 30 -9.19 17.48 12.72
N GLY A 31 -8.60 18.60 12.29
CA GLY A 31 -7.42 19.20 12.95
C GLY A 31 -6.26 18.19 13.14
N ALA A 32 -5.30 18.51 13.99
CA ALA A 32 -4.18 17.59 14.30
C ALA A 32 -4.66 16.26 14.91
N ARG A 33 -5.70 16.29 15.76
CA ARG A 33 -6.27 15.11 16.43
C ARG A 33 -6.91 14.10 15.48
N GLY A 34 -7.56 14.56 14.42
CA GLY A 34 -8.18 13.66 13.45
C GLY A 34 -7.20 13.10 12.42
N ILE A 35 -5.97 13.64 12.35
CA ILE A 35 -4.84 12.98 11.68
C ILE A 35 -4.28 11.87 12.59
N GLU A 36 -4.08 12.14 13.89
CA GLU A 36 -3.61 11.13 14.85
C GLU A 36 -4.56 9.93 14.96
N ALA A 37 -5.87 10.17 14.89
CA ALA A 37 -6.88 9.11 14.92
C ALA A 37 -7.15 8.47 13.54
N PHE A 38 -6.60 9.03 12.46
CA PHE A 38 -6.79 8.49 11.12
C PHE A 38 -6.09 7.14 11.01
N SER A 39 -6.82 6.12 10.54
CA SER A 39 -6.37 4.72 10.47
C SER A 39 -6.34 3.96 11.81
N LEU A 40 -6.63 4.61 12.96
CA LEU A 40 -6.79 3.90 14.23
C LEU A 40 -8.19 3.32 14.42
N ASN A 41 -9.20 3.96 13.82
CA ASN A 41 -10.59 3.53 13.89
C ASN A 41 -11.16 3.28 12.51
N GLU A 42 -12.18 2.42 12.46
CA GLU A 42 -12.95 2.19 11.25
C GLU A 42 -13.62 3.47 10.75
N ASP A 43 -13.70 3.60 9.42
CA ASP A 43 -14.38 4.73 8.80
C ASP A 43 -15.91 4.54 8.89
N LYS A 44 -16.54 5.37 9.74
CA LYS A 44 -17.99 5.36 9.98
C LYS A 44 -18.82 5.55 8.71
N TYR A 45 -18.30 6.26 7.71
CA TYR A 45 -18.99 6.43 6.43
C TYR A 45 -18.95 5.14 5.61
N LEU A 46 -17.79 4.47 5.57
CA LEU A 46 -17.66 3.18 4.88
C LEU A 46 -18.59 2.10 5.47
N LEU A 47 -18.87 2.19 6.77
CA LEU A 47 -19.70 1.26 7.53
C LEU A 47 -21.17 1.68 7.68
N SER A 48 -21.56 2.82 7.10
CA SER A 48 -22.93 3.30 7.20
C SER A 48 -23.93 2.36 6.49
N PRO A 49 -25.21 2.34 6.90
CA PRO A 49 -26.24 1.54 6.24
C PRO A 49 -26.31 1.83 4.74
N GLY A 50 -26.20 0.79 3.93
CA GLY A 50 -26.17 0.90 2.48
C GLY A 50 -24.80 1.18 1.87
N GLU A 51 -23.76 1.46 2.67
CA GLU A 51 -22.35 1.49 2.26
C GLU A 51 -21.60 0.23 2.69
N PHE A 52 -22.01 -0.37 3.80
CA PHE A 52 -21.52 -1.66 4.27
C PHE A 52 -21.64 -2.74 3.17
N GLY A 53 -20.59 -3.56 3.04
CA GLY A 53 -20.52 -4.66 2.07
C GLY A 53 -20.24 -4.24 0.62
N LYS A 54 -19.98 -2.97 0.33
CA LYS A 54 -19.52 -2.53 -1.00
C LYS A 54 -18.01 -2.71 -1.15
N GLU A 55 -17.59 -3.25 -2.29
CA GLU A 55 -16.18 -3.39 -2.63
C GLU A 55 -15.51 -2.04 -2.96
N ILE A 56 -14.22 -1.92 -2.64
CA ILE A 56 -13.36 -0.81 -3.03
C ILE A 56 -12.24 -1.36 -3.92
N LEU A 57 -12.02 -0.72 -5.07
CA LEU A 57 -10.89 -0.99 -5.96
C LEU A 57 -9.82 0.08 -5.77
N ILE A 58 -8.68 -0.34 -5.23
CA ILE A 58 -7.48 0.48 -5.10
C ILE A 58 -6.58 0.18 -6.30
N VAL A 59 -6.31 1.19 -7.11
CA VAL A 59 -5.39 1.09 -8.24
C VAL A 59 -4.09 1.76 -7.82
N VAL A 60 -3.09 0.96 -7.46
CA VAL A 60 -1.74 1.44 -7.15
C VAL A 60 -0.89 1.28 -8.40
N LYS A 61 -0.31 2.37 -8.90
CA LYS A 61 0.68 2.36 -9.98
C LYS A 61 2.01 2.83 -9.40
N ARG A 62 3.08 2.07 -9.62
CA ARG A 62 4.45 2.40 -9.17
C ARG A 62 5.31 2.74 -10.41
N GLY A 63 6.12 3.80 -10.35
CA GLY A 63 7.01 4.26 -11.43
C GLY A 63 6.88 5.78 -11.72
N PRO A 64 7.90 6.45 -12.28
CA PRO A 64 7.85 7.91 -12.50
C PRO A 64 6.80 8.29 -13.56
N GLY A 65 6.16 9.46 -13.42
CA GLY A 65 5.28 10.05 -14.45
C GLY A 65 3.80 9.63 -14.50
N VAL A 66 3.21 9.08 -13.44
CA VAL A 66 1.79 8.64 -13.46
C VAL A 66 0.82 9.80 -13.16
N ASP A 67 0.29 10.45 -14.20
CA ASP A 67 -1.07 11.02 -14.16
C ASP A 67 -2.05 9.97 -14.72
N VAL A 68 -3.14 9.73 -14.01
CA VAL A 68 -4.04 8.57 -14.19
C VAL A 68 -5.03 8.79 -15.35
N ARG A 69 -4.78 9.75 -16.27
CA ARG A 69 -5.80 10.17 -17.25
C ARG A 69 -5.43 10.21 -18.73
N GLU A 70 -4.17 10.26 -19.18
CA GLU A 70 -3.86 10.27 -20.62
C GLU A 70 -2.50 9.63 -20.95
N PRO A 71 -2.32 9.03 -22.15
CA PRO A 71 -1.13 8.26 -22.49
C PRO A 71 0.04 9.14 -22.95
N CYS A 72 1.10 9.26 -22.14
CA CYS A 72 2.37 9.86 -22.56
C CYS A 72 3.23 8.84 -23.35
N ARG A 73 3.87 9.32 -24.43
CA ARG A 73 4.55 8.50 -25.45
C ARG A 73 6.01 8.12 -25.16
N GLU A 74 6.61 8.54 -24.05
CA GLU A 74 8.02 8.23 -23.74
C GLU A 74 8.23 7.87 -22.26
N PRO A 75 9.07 6.85 -21.96
CA PRO A 75 9.28 6.34 -20.61
C PRO A 75 10.22 7.24 -19.78
N PRO A 76 9.95 7.45 -18.47
CA PRO A 76 10.66 8.44 -17.63
C PRO A 76 11.74 7.82 -16.73
N TYR A 77 12.46 6.81 -17.22
CA TYR A 77 13.56 6.22 -16.44
C TYR A 77 14.86 6.94 -16.79
N ASP A 78 15.55 7.43 -15.75
CA ASP A 78 16.86 8.09 -15.85
C ASP A 78 17.99 7.05 -15.69
N ASP A 79 19.21 7.43 -16.03
CA ASP A 79 20.42 6.57 -16.02
C ASP A 79 20.86 6.07 -14.63
N GLN A 80 20.16 6.47 -13.56
CA GLN A 80 20.36 6.01 -12.18
C GLN A 80 19.32 4.98 -11.72
N ASP A 81 18.60 4.34 -12.64
CA ASP A 81 17.66 3.29 -12.26
C ASP A 81 18.39 2.14 -11.56
N ILE A 82 17.93 1.80 -10.35
CA ILE A 82 18.48 0.68 -9.59
C ILE A 82 18.48 -0.60 -10.44
N ARG A 83 17.47 -0.78 -11.29
CA ARG A 83 17.32 -1.94 -12.16
C ARG A 83 18.43 -2.06 -13.20
N ASP A 84 19.06 -0.95 -13.60
CA ASP A 84 20.11 -0.94 -14.62
C ASP A 84 21.48 -1.36 -14.05
N TRP A 85 21.76 -1.08 -12.76
CA TRP A 85 23.04 -1.46 -12.15
C TRP A 85 22.97 -2.75 -11.31
N VAL A 86 21.79 -3.14 -10.81
CA VAL A 86 21.61 -4.38 -10.03
C VAL A 86 21.36 -5.62 -10.89
N HIS A 87 21.54 -5.53 -12.21
CA HIS A 87 21.29 -6.65 -13.12
C HIS A 87 22.06 -7.91 -12.68
N GLY A 88 21.30 -8.97 -12.35
CA GLY A 88 21.84 -10.27 -11.94
C GLY A 88 22.15 -10.40 -10.45
N MET A 89 21.95 -9.35 -9.65
CA MET A 89 22.12 -9.38 -8.20
C MET A 89 20.84 -9.84 -7.51
N THR A 90 21.01 -10.66 -6.48
CA THR A 90 19.97 -11.00 -5.52
C THR A 90 19.70 -9.85 -4.57
N TRP A 91 18.51 -9.82 -3.96
CA TRP A 91 18.14 -8.78 -3.00
C TRP A 91 19.16 -8.64 -1.85
N ARG A 92 19.75 -9.75 -1.41
CA ARG A 92 20.76 -9.78 -0.35
C ARG A 92 22.06 -9.07 -0.76
N GLU A 93 22.46 -9.20 -2.01
CA GLU A 93 23.64 -8.51 -2.56
C GLU A 93 23.40 -7.02 -2.72
N ILE A 94 22.18 -6.63 -3.11
CA ILE A 94 21.76 -5.22 -3.20
C ILE A 94 21.78 -4.57 -1.80
N GLN A 95 21.22 -5.23 -0.79
CA GLN A 95 21.22 -4.75 0.60
C GLN A 95 22.66 -4.53 1.10
N HIS A 96 23.52 -5.52 0.91
CA HIS A 96 24.93 -5.43 1.32
C HIS A 96 25.63 -4.22 0.68
N ILE A 97 25.40 -3.94 -0.60
CA ILE A 97 26.00 -2.78 -1.26
C ILE A 97 25.46 -1.46 -0.68
N CYS A 98 24.16 -1.36 -0.46
CA CYS A 98 23.56 -0.16 0.13
C CYS A 98 24.06 0.13 1.56
N ASP A 99 24.27 -0.92 2.38
CA ASP A 99 24.77 -0.78 3.74
C ASP A 99 26.21 -0.25 3.79
N HIS A 100 27.03 -0.56 2.78
CA HIS A 100 28.44 -0.15 2.71
C HIS A 100 28.66 1.27 2.16
N VAL A 101 27.62 1.93 1.63
CA VAL A 101 27.74 3.30 1.07
C VAL A 101 27.59 4.39 2.14
N SER A 102 27.30 4.02 3.40
CA SER A 102 27.15 4.98 4.51
C SER A 102 28.39 5.14 5.41
N ASP A 103 29.52 4.52 5.10
CA ASP A 103 30.71 4.59 5.95
C ASP A 103 31.71 5.64 5.48
N ASP A 104 31.38 6.89 5.76
CA ASP A 104 32.36 7.98 5.86
C ASP A 104 32.30 8.53 7.29
N SER A 105 32.43 7.65 8.30
CA SER A 105 32.69 8.00 9.70
C SER A 105 33.03 6.75 10.52
N GLU A 106 34.32 6.60 10.82
CA GLU A 106 34.87 5.58 11.73
C GLU A 106 34.11 5.43 13.06
N LEU A 107 34.16 4.20 13.59
CA LEU A 107 33.76 3.72 14.93
C LEU A 107 32.35 3.11 15.01
N PHE A 108 32.26 1.78 15.00
CA PHE A 108 32.24 0.98 16.23
C PHE A 108 32.24 -0.52 15.87
N ASP A 109 33.26 -1.22 16.35
CA ASP A 109 33.32 -2.67 16.40
C ASP A 109 32.27 -3.19 17.40
N VAL A 110 31.16 -3.74 16.90
CA VAL A 110 30.25 -4.57 17.70
C VAL A 110 29.81 -5.75 16.85
N GLN A 111 30.39 -6.92 17.13
CA GLN A 111 29.76 -8.19 16.83
C GLN A 111 28.37 -8.21 17.48
N MET A 112 27.31 -8.08 16.68
CA MET A 112 26.00 -8.57 17.06
C MET A 112 25.58 -9.61 16.03
N ASP A 113 25.45 -10.83 16.52
CA ASP A 113 24.67 -11.89 15.91
C ASP A 113 23.24 -11.34 15.77
N GLU A 114 22.94 -10.72 14.61
CA GLU A 114 21.62 -10.15 14.37
C GLU A 114 20.60 -11.29 14.35
N PRO A 115 19.51 -11.21 15.14
CA PRO A 115 18.46 -12.20 15.06
C PRO A 115 17.90 -12.14 13.64
N THR A 116 18.00 -13.26 12.93
CA THR A 116 17.33 -13.43 11.63
C THR A 116 15.87 -13.07 11.84
N GLU A 117 15.41 -11.99 11.20
CA GLU A 117 14.00 -11.60 11.21
C GLU A 117 13.22 -12.70 10.49
N ILE A 118 12.66 -13.63 11.26
CA ILE A 118 11.80 -14.68 10.74
C ILE A 118 10.45 -14.01 10.50
N ASP A 119 10.17 -13.68 9.23
CA ASP A 119 8.85 -13.28 8.78
C ASP A 119 7.89 -14.47 8.95
N THR A 120 7.16 -14.49 10.06
CA THR A 120 6.10 -15.48 10.30
C THR A 120 4.85 -15.02 9.55
N PHE A 121 4.62 -15.64 8.39
CA PHE A 121 3.38 -15.49 7.64
C PHE A 121 2.26 -16.30 8.31
N ASP A 122 1.33 -15.61 8.97
CA ASP A 122 0.07 -16.21 9.43
C ASP A 122 -0.90 -16.33 8.25
N ASP A 123 -1.42 -17.54 8.03
CA ASP A 123 -2.35 -17.83 6.95
C ASP A 123 -3.66 -17.05 7.16
N VAL A 124 -4.02 -16.24 6.15
CA VAL A 124 -5.17 -15.33 6.20
C VAL A 124 -6.50 -16.11 6.29
N ASP A 125 -6.48 -17.41 5.98
CA ASP A 125 -7.65 -18.29 6.12
C ASP A 125 -7.97 -18.69 7.58
N GLU A 126 -7.10 -18.37 8.56
CA GLU A 126 -7.38 -18.61 9.99
C GLU A 126 -8.29 -17.54 10.64
N TYR A 127 -8.54 -16.41 9.98
CA TYR A 127 -9.42 -15.37 10.53
C TYR A 127 -10.90 -15.77 10.44
N GLN A 128 -11.47 -16.17 11.58
CA GLN A 128 -12.91 -16.30 11.73
C GLN A 128 -13.55 -14.90 11.77
N TRP A 129 -14.20 -14.51 10.68
CA TRP A 129 -15.04 -13.32 10.65
C TRP A 129 -16.23 -13.52 11.58
N ASN A 130 -16.25 -12.79 12.71
CA ASN A 130 -17.41 -12.76 13.60
C ASN A 130 -18.62 -12.27 12.82
N LEU A 131 -19.50 -13.20 12.43
CA LEU A 131 -20.81 -12.88 11.89
C LEU A 131 -21.62 -12.27 13.04
N VAL A 132 -21.73 -10.95 13.07
CA VAL A 132 -22.63 -10.27 13.98
C VAL A 132 -24.05 -10.65 13.57
N SER A 133 -24.65 -11.58 14.31
CA SER A 133 -26.05 -11.97 14.18
C SER A 133 -26.93 -10.80 14.63
N SER A 134 -27.77 -10.32 13.72
CA SER A 134 -28.83 -9.33 13.93
C SER A 134 -30.00 -9.88 14.74
#